data_AF-A0A2M8LD84-F1
#
_entry.id   AF-A0A2M8LD84-F1
#
_cell.length_a   1.000
_cell.length_b   1.000
_cell.length_c   1.000
_cell.angle_alpha   90.00
_cell.angle_beta   90.00
_cell.angle_gamma   90.00
#
_symmetry.space_group_name_H-M   'P 1'
#
loop_
_entity.id
_entity.type
_entity.pdbx_description
1 polymer ?
#
loop_
_entity_poly.entity_id
_entity_poly.type
_entity_poly.pdbx_seq_one_letter_code
_entity_poly.pdbx_strand_id
1 'polypeptide(L)'
;MNKKGILSIIVIIILIVIGYYAFGSKSDVMVGNDTETPVVNVEVPDGVTKDTYAPVTKDSTDTSLLGRLKSASVGVSEDGSKVTLAGGKADFTISGSSVKSSVLLGDIATTNTVGGRTDAIASLSVTTGSTKTAYVVLFEDKAGTLLDKSYAIIGINATVTGLRADELSSGGEYVVSVSYKDSKGNHTALLVVENGAFNLGKTVNF
;
A
#
# COMPACT_ATOMS: atom_id res chain seq x y z
N MET A 1 5.58 -7.29 -26.02
CA MET A 1 6.41 -7.24 -24.79
C MET A 1 6.88 -8.64 -24.42
N ASN A 2 8.20 -8.87 -24.41
CA ASN A 2 8.76 -10.20 -24.15
C ASN A 2 8.70 -10.53 -22.65
N LYS A 3 8.17 -11.70 -22.32
CA LYS A 3 7.99 -12.24 -20.94
C LYS A 3 9.29 -12.23 -20.10
N LYS A 4 10.46 -12.07 -20.72
CA LYS A 4 11.77 -11.95 -20.07
C LYS A 4 12.04 -10.57 -19.46
N GLY A 5 11.46 -9.50 -20.01
CA GLY A 5 11.68 -8.12 -19.51
C GLY A 5 10.96 -7.82 -18.18
N ILE A 6 9.75 -8.38 -18.01
CA ILE A 6 8.97 -8.26 -16.77
C ILE A 6 9.66 -9.02 -15.63
N LEU A 7 10.23 -10.20 -15.92
CA LEU A 7 10.93 -11.01 -14.92
C LEU A 7 12.21 -10.31 -14.43
N SER A 8 12.98 -9.67 -15.32
CA SER A 8 14.19 -8.93 -14.92
C SER A 8 13.90 -7.72 -14.04
N ILE A 9 12.79 -7.01 -14.28
CA ILE A 9 12.39 -5.85 -13.46
C ILE A 9 11.95 -6.30 -12.06
N ILE A 10 11.17 -7.39 -11.97
CA ILE A 10 10.76 -7.98 -10.69
C ILE A 10 11.98 -8.44 -9.88
N VAL A 11 12.98 -9.06 -10.52
CA VAL A 11 14.22 -9.48 -9.84
C VAL A 11 15.03 -8.29 -9.32
N ILE A 12 15.11 -7.19 -10.08
CA ILE A 12 15.80 -5.96 -9.62
C ILE A 12 15.07 -5.34 -8.42
N ILE A 13 13.73 -5.28 -8.43
CA ILE A 13 12.92 -4.76 -7.32
C ILE A 13 13.09 -5.62 -6.06
N ILE A 14 13.13 -6.95 -6.21
CA ILE A 14 13.40 -7.88 -5.11
C ILE A 14 14.80 -7.67 -4.52
N LEU A 15 15.82 -7.44 -5.35
CA LEU A 15 17.19 -7.18 -4.90
C LEU A 15 17.32 -5.86 -4.11
N ILE A 16 16.58 -4.81 -4.51
CA ILE A 16 16.55 -3.52 -3.81
C ILE A 16 15.90 -3.66 -2.42
N VAL A 17 14.81 -4.43 -2.31
CA VAL A 17 14.11 -4.66 -1.04
C VAL A 17 14.92 -5.57 -0.09
N ILE A 18 15.59 -6.61 -0.61
CA ILE A 18 16.47 -7.48 0.19
C ILE A 18 17.69 -6.71 0.70
N GLY A 19 18.30 -5.84 -0.12
CA GLY A 19 19.39 -4.96 0.31
C GLY A 19 18.98 -4.03 1.46
N TYR A 20 17.73 -3.56 1.45
CA TYR A 20 17.18 -2.70 2.49
C TYR A 20 17.01 -3.40 3.85
N TYR A 21 16.66 -4.69 3.85
CA TYR A 21 16.53 -5.48 5.09
C TYR A 21 17.88 -5.97 5.64
N ALA A 22 18.86 -6.29 4.79
CA ALA A 22 20.17 -6.77 5.23
C ALA A 22 21.02 -5.69 5.94
N PHE A 23 20.83 -4.41 5.61
CA PHE A 23 21.54 -3.28 6.23
C PHE A 23 20.75 -2.57 7.34
N GLY A 24 19.54 -3.04 7.68
CA GLY A 24 18.64 -2.38 8.63
C GLY A 24 18.72 -2.85 10.09
N SER A 25 19.62 -3.78 10.44
CA SER A 25 19.70 -4.31 11.80
C SER A 25 21.12 -4.56 12.31
N LYS A 26 21.53 -3.66 13.21
CA LYS A 26 22.53 -3.76 14.29
C LYS A 26 23.99 -3.37 13.98
N SER A 27 24.48 -2.47 14.83
CA SER A 27 25.88 -2.11 15.02
C SER A 27 26.72 -3.28 15.57
N ASP A 28 27.96 -3.35 15.07
CA ASP A 28 29.23 -3.93 15.55
C ASP A 28 29.29 -5.35 16.13
N VAL A 29 29.93 -6.28 15.37
CA VAL A 29 31.07 -7.12 15.79
C VAL A 29 31.90 -7.51 14.54
N MET A 30 33.22 -7.28 14.58
CA MET A 30 34.20 -7.80 13.61
C MET A 30 34.49 -9.29 13.79
N VAL A 31 34.47 -10.10 12.72
CA VAL A 31 35.41 -11.22 12.44
C VAL A 31 35.41 -11.44 10.93
N GLY A 32 36.59 -11.39 10.30
CA GLY A 32 36.75 -11.51 8.86
C GLY A 32 36.65 -12.94 8.32
N ASN A 33 36.27 -13.07 7.05
CA ASN A 33 37.06 -13.81 6.06
C ASN A 33 36.62 -13.39 4.65
N ASP A 34 37.60 -13.17 3.78
CA ASP A 34 37.45 -12.63 2.44
C ASP A 34 36.53 -13.47 1.55
N THR A 35 35.51 -12.82 1.00
CA THR A 35 34.97 -13.18 -0.32
C THR A 35 34.41 -11.89 -0.91
N GLU A 36 35.18 -11.22 -1.77
CA GLU A 36 34.77 -9.99 -2.45
C GLU A 36 33.53 -10.28 -3.33
N THR A 37 32.34 -10.02 -2.80
CA THR A 37 31.16 -9.77 -3.62
C THR A 37 31.25 -8.35 -4.20
N PRO A 38 31.08 -8.16 -5.52
CA PRO A 38 31.15 -6.83 -6.12
C PRO A 38 30.06 -5.94 -5.56
N VAL A 39 30.46 -4.93 -4.80
CA VAL A 39 29.58 -3.90 -4.26
C VAL A 39 29.14 -3.02 -5.43
N VAL A 40 27.92 -3.22 -5.92
CA VAL A 40 27.28 -2.24 -6.79
C VAL A 40 26.92 -1.04 -5.91
N ASN A 41 27.78 -0.03 -5.91
CA ASN A 41 27.47 1.28 -5.35
C ASN A 41 26.33 1.88 -6.18
N VAL A 42 25.10 1.73 -5.70
CA VAL A 42 23.99 2.55 -6.17
C VAL A 42 24.16 3.89 -5.47
N GLU A 43 24.73 4.87 -6.16
CA GLU A 43 24.75 6.26 -5.67
C GLU A 43 23.31 6.68 -5.39
N VAL A 44 23.03 6.97 -4.12
CA VAL A 44 21.83 7.70 -3.72
C VAL A 44 21.98 9.10 -4.34
N PRO A 45 21.02 9.57 -5.17
CA PRO A 45 21.10 10.90 -5.75
C PRO A 45 21.27 11.95 -4.65
N ASP A 46 22.16 12.92 -4.87
CA ASP A 46 22.42 14.00 -3.92
C ASP A 46 21.11 14.68 -3.49
N GLY A 47 20.90 14.81 -2.18
CA GLY A 47 19.75 15.46 -1.58
C GLY A 47 18.58 14.55 -1.18
N VAL A 48 18.67 13.23 -1.39
CA VAL A 48 17.65 12.28 -0.94
C VAL A 48 18.02 11.68 0.42
N THR A 49 17.18 11.91 1.42
CA THR A 49 17.39 11.37 2.78
C THR A 49 16.73 10.02 2.95
N LYS A 50 17.17 9.22 3.94
CA LYS A 50 16.51 7.95 4.31
C LYS A 50 15.02 8.15 4.65
N ASP A 51 14.66 9.32 5.17
CA ASP A 51 13.28 9.68 5.51
C ASP A 51 12.40 9.88 4.28
N THR A 52 12.99 10.23 3.13
CA THR A 52 12.28 10.39 1.84
C THR A 52 11.67 9.07 1.35
N TYR A 53 12.17 7.93 1.85
CA TYR A 53 11.77 6.59 1.43
C TYR A 53 11.11 5.77 2.55
N ALA A 54 10.86 6.38 3.72
CA ALA A 54 10.17 5.71 4.81
C ALA A 54 8.67 5.53 4.48
N PRO A 55 8.04 4.41 4.87
CA PRO A 55 6.60 4.28 4.77
C PRO A 55 5.88 5.38 5.56
N VAL A 56 4.81 5.90 4.99
CA VAL A 56 3.83 6.71 5.72
C VAL A 56 3.15 5.81 6.74
N THR A 57 3.17 6.24 7.99
CA THR A 57 2.55 5.56 9.12
C THR A 57 1.40 6.40 9.64
N LYS A 58 0.71 5.92 10.69
CA LYS A 58 -0.34 6.68 11.37
C LYS A 58 0.15 8.06 11.83
N ASP A 59 1.38 8.13 12.34
CA ASP A 59 1.92 9.36 12.95
C ASP A 59 2.44 10.36 11.92
N SER A 60 2.71 9.91 10.69
CA SER A 60 3.18 10.76 9.58
C SER A 60 2.13 11.01 8.50
N THR A 61 0.91 10.50 8.67
CA THR A 61 -0.19 10.72 7.73
C THR A 61 -0.68 12.18 7.78
N ASP A 62 -0.89 12.78 6.61
CA ASP A 62 -1.49 14.12 6.50
C ASP A 62 -2.94 14.12 7.03
N THR A 63 -3.19 14.90 8.08
CA THR A 63 -4.51 15.01 8.72
C THR A 63 -5.57 15.65 7.80
N SER A 64 -5.16 16.52 6.87
CA SER A 64 -6.07 17.14 5.90
C SER A 64 -6.59 16.09 4.90
N LEU A 65 -5.67 15.31 4.34
CA LEU A 65 -6.00 14.15 3.50
C LEU A 65 -6.91 13.18 4.25
N LEU A 66 -6.58 12.84 5.50
CA LEU A 66 -7.36 11.91 6.30
C LEU A 66 -8.78 12.43 6.57
N GLY A 67 -8.95 13.73 6.85
CA GLY A 67 -10.26 14.36 7.04
C GLY A 67 -11.14 14.28 5.78
N ARG A 68 -10.54 14.51 4.60
CA ARG A 68 -11.23 14.37 3.31
C ARG A 68 -11.64 12.92 3.06
N LEU A 69 -10.73 11.95 3.25
CA LEU A 69 -11.01 10.53 3.05
C LEU A 69 -12.09 10.00 4.01
N LYS A 70 -12.08 10.42 5.27
CA LYS A 70 -13.08 10.04 6.27
C LYS A 70 -14.50 10.55 5.94
N SER A 71 -14.61 11.47 5.00
CA SER A 71 -15.89 11.99 4.50
C SER A 71 -16.24 11.47 3.10
N ALA A 72 -15.40 10.61 2.51
CA ALA A 72 -15.62 10.04 1.19
C ALA A 72 -16.64 8.88 1.21
N SER A 73 -17.15 8.51 0.03
CA SER A 73 -17.90 7.27 -0.17
C SER A 73 -16.96 6.14 -0.60
N VAL A 74 -17.23 4.93 -0.11
CA VAL A 74 -16.48 3.72 -0.46
C VAL A 74 -17.42 2.59 -0.87
N GLY A 75 -17.04 1.82 -1.87
CA GLY A 75 -17.65 0.53 -2.20
C GLY A 75 -17.37 -0.52 -1.12
N VAL A 76 -18.38 -1.31 -0.79
CA VAL A 76 -18.29 -2.52 0.01
C VAL A 76 -17.87 -3.66 -0.92
N SER A 77 -16.74 -4.29 -0.61
CA SER A 77 -16.16 -5.34 -1.47
C SER A 77 -16.97 -6.63 -1.55
N GLU A 78 -17.95 -6.84 -0.66
CA GLU A 78 -18.67 -8.11 -0.52
C GLU A 78 -19.94 -8.19 -1.36
N ASP A 79 -20.64 -7.08 -1.57
CA ASP A 79 -21.87 -7.01 -2.38
C ASP A 79 -21.82 -5.93 -3.47
N GLY A 80 -20.74 -5.14 -3.53
CA GLY A 80 -20.57 -4.03 -4.48
C GLY A 80 -21.39 -2.79 -4.15
N SER A 81 -22.14 -2.78 -3.05
CA SER A 81 -22.92 -1.62 -2.59
C SER A 81 -21.98 -0.48 -2.20
N LYS A 82 -22.32 0.77 -2.55
CA LYS A 82 -21.58 1.93 -2.06
C LYS A 82 -22.13 2.39 -0.71
N VAL A 83 -21.25 2.63 0.25
CA VAL A 83 -21.58 3.21 1.55
C VAL A 83 -20.88 4.55 1.73
N THR A 84 -21.62 5.52 2.25
CA THR A 84 -21.05 6.82 2.62
C THR A 84 -20.45 6.72 4.02
N LEU A 85 -19.20 7.14 4.17
CA LEU A 85 -18.54 7.15 5.47
C LEU A 85 -19.00 8.38 6.28
N ALA A 86 -19.35 8.14 7.54
CA ALA A 86 -19.53 9.19 8.54
C ALA A 86 -18.33 9.13 9.49
N GLY A 87 -17.41 10.09 9.37
CA GLY A 87 -16.19 10.10 10.19
C GLY A 87 -15.27 8.89 9.95
N GLY A 88 -15.26 8.35 8.74
CA GLY A 88 -14.44 7.20 8.35
C GLY A 88 -15.08 5.84 8.61
N LYS A 89 -16.32 5.79 9.09
CA LYS A 89 -17.03 4.54 9.39
C LYS A 89 -18.39 4.49 8.68
N ALA A 90 -18.78 3.30 8.24
CA ALA A 90 -20.15 3.00 7.85
C ALA A 90 -20.55 1.61 8.35
N ASP A 91 -21.76 1.46 8.85
CA ASP A 91 -22.36 0.16 9.16
C ASP A 91 -23.32 -0.23 8.03
N PHE A 92 -23.34 -1.50 7.64
CA PHE A 92 -24.19 -2.01 6.57
C PHE A 92 -24.62 -3.45 6.85
N THR A 93 -25.61 -3.91 6.08
CA THR A 93 -26.08 -5.30 6.10
C THR A 93 -26.04 -5.82 4.69
N ILE A 94 -25.43 -6.98 4.48
CA ILE A 94 -25.35 -7.63 3.17
C ILE A 94 -26.77 -8.03 2.74
N SER A 95 -27.15 -7.70 1.51
CA SER A 95 -28.47 -8.04 0.98
C SER A 95 -28.75 -9.55 1.08
N GLY A 96 -29.91 -9.94 1.60
CA GLY A 96 -30.27 -11.34 1.82
C GLY A 96 -29.63 -11.99 3.06
N SER A 97 -28.94 -11.22 3.90
CA SER A 97 -28.30 -11.67 5.13
C SER A 97 -28.77 -10.86 6.36
N SER A 98 -28.67 -11.47 7.54
CA SER A 98 -28.82 -10.78 8.85
C SER A 98 -27.48 -10.36 9.46
N VAL A 99 -26.37 -10.61 8.75
CA VAL A 99 -25.02 -10.32 9.22
C VAL A 99 -24.78 -8.81 9.16
N LYS A 100 -24.64 -8.22 10.35
CA LYS A 100 -24.19 -6.84 10.50
C LYS A 100 -22.71 -6.76 10.13
N SER A 101 -22.40 -5.76 9.32
CA SER A 101 -21.08 -5.53 8.80
C SER A 101 -20.71 -4.06 8.93
N SER A 102 -19.43 -3.75 8.89
CA SER A 102 -18.95 -2.38 8.99
C SER A 102 -17.71 -2.17 8.15
N VAL A 103 -17.63 -1.00 7.53
CA VAL A 103 -16.42 -0.49 6.89
C VAL A 103 -15.80 0.57 7.81
N LEU A 104 -14.49 0.50 7.99
CA LEU A 104 -13.71 1.48 8.72
C LEU A 104 -12.47 1.85 7.89
N LEU A 105 -12.41 3.10 7.47
CA LEU A 105 -11.20 3.70 6.93
C LEU A 105 -10.17 3.88 8.05
N GLY A 106 -8.95 3.40 7.82
CA GLY A 106 -7.86 3.49 8.79
C GLY A 106 -7.25 4.89 8.88
N ASP A 107 -6.26 5.01 9.75
CA ASP A 107 -5.55 6.28 10.00
C ASP A 107 -4.24 6.41 9.19
N ILE A 108 -4.04 5.56 8.18
CA ILE A 108 -2.85 5.56 7.33
C ILE A 108 -3.28 5.86 5.90
N ALA A 109 -2.76 6.96 5.35
CA ALA A 109 -3.01 7.36 3.98
C ALA A 109 -1.82 8.11 3.38
N THR A 110 -1.62 7.96 2.07
CA THR A 110 -0.63 8.71 1.29
C THR A 110 -1.23 9.13 -0.03
N THR A 111 -0.64 10.10 -0.70
CA THR A 111 -0.97 10.45 -2.09
C THR A 111 0.17 10.06 -3.02
N ASN A 112 -0.17 9.89 -4.30
CA ASN A 112 0.79 9.81 -5.38
C ASN A 112 0.23 10.53 -6.61
N THR A 113 1.05 11.29 -7.32
CA THR A 113 0.62 12.02 -8.51
C THR A 113 1.37 11.52 -9.73
N VAL A 114 0.69 10.73 -10.58
CA VAL A 114 1.30 10.13 -11.76
C VAL A 114 0.60 10.60 -13.04
N GLY A 115 1.35 11.09 -14.02
CA GLY A 115 0.79 11.50 -15.31
C GLY A 115 -0.32 12.55 -15.21
N GLY A 116 -0.29 13.42 -14.20
CA GLY A 116 -1.31 14.44 -13.93
C GLY A 116 -2.56 13.94 -13.19
N ARG A 117 -2.65 12.65 -12.87
CA ARG A 117 -3.67 12.09 -11.97
C ARG A 117 -3.13 12.03 -10.55
N THR A 118 -3.88 12.54 -9.59
CA THR A 118 -3.56 12.38 -8.16
C THR A 118 -4.42 11.26 -7.59
N ASP A 119 -3.76 10.26 -7.04
CA ASP A 119 -4.39 9.16 -6.33
C ASP A 119 -4.14 9.33 -4.82
N ALA A 120 -5.16 9.09 -4.01
CA ALA A 120 -5.03 8.91 -2.57
C ALA A 120 -5.17 7.42 -2.24
N ILE A 121 -4.24 6.90 -1.46
CA ILE A 121 -4.15 5.50 -1.10
C ILE A 121 -4.33 5.41 0.40
N ALA A 122 -5.31 4.63 0.86
CA ALA A 122 -5.65 4.54 2.26
C ALA A 122 -5.84 3.11 2.73
N SER A 123 -5.55 2.88 4.00
CA SER A 123 -5.91 1.65 4.68
C SER A 123 -7.43 1.60 4.91
N LEU A 124 -8.02 0.42 4.74
CA LEU A 124 -9.44 0.17 4.95
C LEU A 124 -9.60 -1.19 5.64
N SER A 125 -10.59 -1.32 6.50
CA SER A 125 -11.00 -2.61 7.04
C SER A 125 -12.49 -2.82 6.88
N VAL A 126 -12.86 -4.02 6.45
CA VAL A 126 -14.24 -4.49 6.40
C VAL A 126 -14.39 -5.56 7.46
N THR A 127 -15.39 -5.43 8.31
CA THR A 127 -15.74 -6.44 9.31
C THR A 127 -17.10 -7.00 8.97
N THR A 128 -17.17 -8.31 8.79
CA THR A 128 -18.39 -9.03 8.41
C THR A 128 -18.56 -10.20 9.35
N GLY A 129 -19.59 -10.12 10.20
CA GLY A 129 -19.73 -11.04 11.33
C GLY A 129 -18.52 -10.96 12.26
N SER A 130 -17.78 -12.06 12.39
CA SER A 130 -16.57 -12.15 13.23
C SER A 130 -15.26 -11.97 12.44
N THR A 131 -15.33 -11.79 11.12
CA THR A 131 -14.14 -11.73 10.26
C THR A 131 -13.82 -10.28 9.95
N LYS A 132 -12.58 -9.86 10.23
CA LYS A 132 -12.03 -8.58 9.79
C LYS A 132 -11.11 -8.82 8.61
N THR A 133 -11.31 -8.12 7.51
CA THR A 133 -10.41 -8.16 6.34
C THR A 133 -9.81 -6.78 6.15
N ALA A 134 -8.48 -6.72 6.00
CA ALA A 134 -7.76 -5.50 5.69
C ALA A 134 -7.64 -5.34 4.17
N TYR A 135 -7.84 -4.11 3.72
CA TYR A 135 -7.70 -3.68 2.35
C TYR A 135 -6.81 -2.44 2.28
N VAL A 136 -6.27 -2.22 1.09
CA VAL A 136 -5.86 -0.88 0.65
C VAL A 136 -6.82 -0.46 -0.44
N VAL A 137 -7.29 0.78 -0.34
CA VAL A 137 -8.20 1.41 -1.30
C VAL A 137 -7.47 2.54 -2.01
N LEU A 138 -7.72 2.65 -3.31
CA LEU A 138 -7.26 3.73 -4.17
C LEU A 138 -8.44 4.64 -4.49
N PHE A 139 -8.29 5.92 -4.18
CA PHE A 139 -9.18 6.99 -4.57
C PHE A 139 -8.50 7.83 -5.65
N GLU A 140 -9.24 8.24 -6.67
CA GLU A 140 -8.83 9.31 -7.57
C GLU A 140 -9.26 10.64 -6.94
N ASP A 141 -8.33 11.59 -6.80
CA ASP A 141 -8.63 12.97 -6.43
C ASP A 141 -8.92 13.78 -7.70
N LYS A 142 -10.21 13.98 -7.97
CA LYS A 142 -10.68 14.76 -9.12
C LYS A 142 -11.26 16.07 -8.65
N ALA A 143 -10.51 17.15 -8.87
CA ALA A 143 -10.91 18.51 -8.50
C ALA A 143 -11.33 18.63 -7.01
N GLY A 144 -10.62 17.96 -6.11
CA GLY A 144 -10.89 17.99 -4.68
C GLY A 144 -11.89 16.92 -4.19
N THR A 145 -12.55 16.22 -5.10
CA THR A 145 -13.47 15.12 -4.78
C THR A 145 -12.75 13.78 -4.86
N LEU A 146 -12.80 13.01 -3.77
CA LEU A 146 -12.21 11.69 -3.68
C LEU A 146 -13.22 10.62 -4.14
N LEU A 147 -12.88 9.93 -5.22
CA LEU A 147 -13.72 8.88 -5.80
C LEU A 147 -13.01 7.54 -5.65
N ASP A 148 -13.64 6.57 -5.00
CA ASP A 148 -13.08 5.23 -4.89
C ASP A 148 -12.98 4.54 -6.26
N LYS A 149 -11.83 3.92 -6.54
CA LYS A 149 -11.54 3.31 -7.86
C LYS A 149 -11.23 1.83 -7.75
N SER A 150 -10.42 1.44 -6.78
CA SER A 150 -9.86 0.09 -6.73
C SER A 150 -9.53 -0.32 -5.31
N TYR A 151 -9.59 -1.63 -5.05
CA TYR A 151 -9.37 -2.25 -3.75
C TYR A 151 -8.42 -3.43 -3.91
N ALA A 152 -7.47 -3.56 -2.99
CA ALA A 152 -6.60 -4.72 -2.90
C ALA A 152 -6.74 -5.34 -1.50
N ILE A 153 -6.98 -6.66 -1.45
CA ILE A 153 -7.00 -7.41 -0.19
C ILE A 153 -5.57 -7.54 0.31
N ILE A 154 -5.35 -7.15 1.57
CA ILE A 154 -4.06 -7.33 2.26
C ILE A 154 -4.07 -8.62 3.06
N GLY A 155 -5.14 -8.88 3.81
CA GLY A 155 -5.23 -10.12 4.57
C GLY A 155 -6.41 -10.16 5.54
N ILE A 156 -6.75 -11.38 5.96
CA ILE A 156 -7.75 -11.63 7.00
C ILE A 156 -7.08 -11.46 8.36
N ASN A 157 -7.76 -10.76 9.26
CA ASN A 157 -7.29 -10.37 10.59
C ASN A 157 -5.94 -9.63 10.56
N ALA A 158 -5.64 -8.97 9.44
CA ALA A 158 -4.47 -8.15 9.27
C ALA A 158 -4.74 -6.69 9.68
N THR A 159 -3.66 -5.96 9.95
CA THR A 159 -3.67 -4.51 10.19
C THR A 159 -2.57 -3.88 9.35
N VAL A 160 -2.93 -2.92 8.49
CA VAL A 160 -1.96 -2.11 7.75
C VAL A 160 -1.22 -1.20 8.74
N THR A 161 0.10 -1.19 8.68
CA THR A 161 0.99 -0.43 9.56
C THR A 161 1.79 0.63 8.82
N GLY A 162 1.86 0.56 7.49
CA GLY A 162 2.49 1.59 6.69
C GLY A 162 2.15 1.48 5.20
N LEU A 163 2.19 2.62 4.52
CA LEU A 163 1.95 2.75 3.08
C LEU A 163 3.06 3.59 2.45
N ARG A 164 3.54 3.19 1.29
CA ARG A 164 4.42 4.01 0.45
C ARG A 164 4.04 3.84 -1.00
N ALA A 165 4.06 4.91 -1.77
CA ALA A 165 3.85 4.88 -3.20
C ALA A 165 5.11 5.36 -3.92
N ASP A 166 5.57 4.62 -4.93
CA ASP A 166 6.78 4.91 -5.68
C ASP A 166 6.49 4.81 -7.18
N GLU A 167 6.75 5.87 -7.92
CA GLU A 167 6.59 5.88 -9.37
C GLU A 167 7.53 4.90 -10.06
N LEU A 168 7.02 4.23 -11.09
CA LEU A 168 7.85 3.50 -12.03
C LEU A 168 8.24 4.48 -13.14
N SER A 169 9.54 4.50 -13.48
CA SER A 169 10.22 5.54 -14.27
C SER A 169 9.71 5.83 -15.69
N SER A 170 8.58 5.24 -16.12
CA SER A 170 7.83 5.65 -17.31
C SER A 170 6.43 5.03 -17.38
N GLY A 171 5.38 5.85 -17.51
CA GLY A 171 4.11 5.39 -18.10
C GLY A 171 2.84 5.39 -17.25
N GLY A 172 2.72 6.18 -16.18
CA GLY A 172 1.46 6.27 -15.43
C GLY A 172 1.25 5.12 -14.43
N GLU A 173 2.29 4.33 -14.20
CA GLU A 173 2.32 3.19 -13.29
C GLU A 173 3.16 3.52 -12.05
N TYR A 174 2.77 2.95 -10.91
CA TYR A 174 3.53 3.07 -9.66
C TYR A 174 3.29 1.84 -8.80
N VAL A 175 4.14 1.64 -7.81
CA VAL A 175 4.02 0.56 -6.83
C VAL A 175 3.59 1.14 -5.50
N VAL A 176 2.65 0.45 -4.84
CA VAL A 176 2.30 0.70 -3.44
C VAL A 176 2.91 -0.41 -2.59
N SER A 177 3.85 -0.04 -1.73
CA SER A 177 4.37 -0.92 -0.69
C SER A 177 3.48 -0.82 0.55
N VAL A 178 2.96 -1.95 1.00
CA VAL A 178 2.05 -2.05 2.14
C VAL A 178 2.71 -2.86 3.24
N SER A 179 3.08 -2.21 4.33
CA SER A 179 3.48 -2.89 5.55
C SER A 179 2.24 -3.30 6.32
N TYR A 180 2.16 -4.56 6.76
CA TYR A 180 1.04 -5.04 7.56
C TYR A 180 1.46 -6.08 8.60
N LYS A 181 0.61 -6.25 9.62
CA LYS A 181 0.77 -7.21 10.69
C LYS A 181 -0.42 -8.16 10.76
N ASP A 182 -0.16 -9.44 10.93
CA ASP A 182 -1.16 -10.48 11.20
C ASP A 182 -0.70 -11.39 12.37
N SER A 183 -1.35 -12.56 12.55
CA SER A 183 -0.99 -13.53 13.58
C SER A 183 0.36 -14.22 13.37
N LYS A 184 0.91 -14.18 12.16
CA LYS A 184 2.19 -14.79 11.77
C LYS A 184 3.36 -13.82 11.86
N GLY A 185 3.09 -12.51 11.93
CA GLY A 185 4.13 -11.49 12.12
C GLY A 185 3.91 -10.24 11.30
N ASN A 186 5.02 -9.60 10.96
CA ASN A 186 5.05 -8.43 10.09
C ASN A 186 5.40 -8.87 8.67
N HIS A 187 4.72 -8.29 7.69
CA HIS A 187 4.81 -8.66 6.28
C HIS A 187 4.84 -7.41 5.41
N THR A 188 5.22 -7.59 4.14
CA THR A 188 5.12 -6.53 3.14
C THR A 188 4.46 -7.06 1.87
N ALA A 189 3.45 -6.34 1.39
CA ALA A 189 2.85 -6.58 0.08
C ALA A 189 3.23 -5.45 -0.88
N LEU A 190 3.55 -5.80 -2.12
CA LEU A 190 3.75 -4.86 -3.23
C LEU A 190 2.54 -4.94 -4.16
N LEU A 191 1.85 -3.83 -4.31
CA LEU A 191 0.69 -3.67 -5.19
C LEU A 191 1.08 -2.78 -6.37
N VAL A 192 0.97 -3.28 -7.59
CA VAL A 192 1.21 -2.46 -8.77
C VAL A 192 -0.08 -1.73 -9.13
N VAL A 193 0.01 -0.42 -9.38
CA VAL A 193 -1.09 0.39 -9.89
C VAL A 193 -0.84 0.70 -11.35
N GLU A 194 -1.80 0.33 -12.20
CA GLU A 194 -1.77 0.56 -13.64
C GLU A 194 -3.10 1.14 -14.07
N ASN A 195 -3.08 2.20 -14.88
CA ASN A 195 -4.29 2.85 -15.39
C ASN A 195 -5.31 3.26 -14.29
N GLY A 196 -4.84 3.55 -13.07
CA GLY A 196 -5.69 4.01 -11.97
C GLY A 196 -6.42 2.90 -11.22
N ALA A 197 -5.94 1.66 -11.32
CA ALA A 197 -6.43 0.54 -10.55
C ALA A 197 -5.28 -0.39 -10.11
N PHE A 198 -5.49 -1.14 -9.02
CA PHE A 198 -4.56 -2.18 -8.61
C PHE A 198 -4.56 -3.32 -9.64
N ASN A 199 -3.39 -3.67 -10.16
CA ASN A 199 -3.19 -4.88 -10.95
C ASN A 199 -2.88 -6.06 -10.02
N LEU A 200 -3.94 -6.75 -9.58
CA LEU A 200 -3.83 -7.88 -8.65
C LEU A 200 -3.03 -9.06 -9.24
N GLY A 201 -2.96 -9.18 -10.57
CA GLY A 201 -2.15 -10.20 -11.24
C GLY A 201 -0.63 -9.99 -11.13
N LYS A 202 -0.20 -8.79 -10.70
CA LYS A 202 1.21 -8.42 -10.47
C LYS A 202 1.53 -8.21 -8.98
N THR A 203 0.61 -8.55 -8.08
CA THR A 203 0.82 -8.42 -6.63
C THR A 203 1.84 -9.44 -6.15
N VAL A 204 2.77 -8.99 -5.28
CA VAL A 204 3.79 -9.84 -4.67
C VAL A 204 3.74 -9.69 -3.16
N ASN A 205 3.69 -10.80 -2.43
CA ASN A 205 3.66 -10.83 -0.96
C ASN A 205 4.96 -11.45 -0.44
N PHE A 206 5.54 -10.85 0.59
CA PHE A 206 6.78 -11.26 1.25
C PHE A 206 6.56 -11.48 2.74
#